data_AF-A0A377X6Y7-F1
#
_entry.id   AF-A0A377X6Y7-F1
#
_cell.length_a   1.000
_cell.length_b   1.000
_cell.length_c   1.000
_cell.angle_alpha   90.00
_cell.angle_beta   90.00
_cell.angle_gamma   90.00
#
_symmetry.space_group_name_H-M   'P 1'
#
loop_
_entity.id
_entity.type
_entity.pdbx_description
1 polymer ?
#
loop_
_entity_poly.entity_id
_entity_poly.type
_entity_poly.pdbx_seq_one_letter_code
_entity_poly.pdbx_strand_id
1 'polypeptide(L)'
;MGGVTINTDGEVLNVAQQSIRGAYAAGEVVGGIHGGNRIGGNAVADIIIFGTLAGHQAAKTCQRITCNLAPAGLALSPPGLPLLRRARCPITASIATPPC
;
A
#
# COMPACT_ATOMS: atom_id res chain seq x y z
N MET A 1 11.76 -4.59 -21.35
CA MET A 1 10.47 -4.18 -20.75
C MET A 1 10.65 -2.82 -20.08
N GLY A 2 9.76 -1.86 -20.34
CA GLY A 2 9.84 -0.50 -19.77
C GLY A 2 8.82 -0.28 -18.66
N GLY A 3 9.00 0.76 -17.85
CA GLY A 3 8.05 1.13 -16.79
C GLY A 3 8.69 1.91 -15.66
N VAL A 4 7.90 2.13 -14.61
CA VAL A 4 8.29 2.81 -13.38
C VAL A 4 9.31 1.96 -12.62
N THR A 5 10.42 2.55 -12.18
CA THR A 5 11.40 1.84 -11.35
C THR A 5 10.90 1.77 -9.91
N ILE A 6 10.91 0.57 -9.33
CA ILE A 6 10.54 0.35 -7.93
C ILE A 6 11.70 -0.27 -7.14
N ASN A 7 11.67 -0.14 -5.82
CA ASN A 7 12.49 -0.95 -4.93
C ASN A 7 11.85 -2.31 -4.63
N THR A 8 12.53 -3.13 -3.83
CA THR A 8 12.04 -4.44 -3.38
C THR A 8 10.81 -4.37 -2.49
N ASP A 9 10.44 -3.19 -1.98
CA ASP A 9 9.23 -2.95 -1.19
C ASP A 9 8.06 -2.42 -2.03
N GLY A 10 8.24 -2.24 -3.35
CA GLY A 10 7.21 -1.70 -4.24
C GLY A 10 7.07 -0.18 -4.22
N GLU A 11 8.00 0.54 -3.59
CA GLU A 11 8.04 2.01 -3.61
C GLU A 11 8.61 2.53 -4.92
N VAL A 12 7.98 3.56 -5.46
CA VAL A 12 8.43 4.21 -6.69
C VAL A 12 9.70 5.01 -6.45
N LEU A 13 10.69 4.84 -7.32
CA LEU A 13 11.95 5.57 -7.29
C LEU A 13 11.91 6.80 -8.22
N ASN A 14 12.52 7.90 -7.77
CA ASN A 14 12.75 9.07 -8.61
C ASN A 14 14.01 8.89 -9.49
N VAL A 15 14.32 9.90 -10.31
CA VAL A 15 15.51 9.91 -11.18
C VAL A 15 16.84 9.79 -10.40
N ALA A 16 16.84 10.15 -9.12
CA ALA A 16 17.98 10.05 -8.21
C ALA A 16 18.00 8.73 -7.41
N GLN A 17 17.18 7.73 -7.77
CA GLN A 17 17.05 6.44 -7.08
C GLN A 17 16.59 6.55 -5.61
N GLN A 18 15.88 7.61 -5.25
CA GLN A 18 15.29 7.80 -3.93
C GLN A 18 13.82 7.39 -3.95
N SER A 19 13.36 6.72 -2.90
CA SER A 19 11.96 6.30 -2.82
C SER A 19 11.02 7.48 -2.53
N ILE A 20 9.92 7.52 -3.29
CA ILE A 20 8.87 8.52 -3.14
C ILE A 20 7.89 8.02 -2.09
N ARG A 21 7.86 8.70 -0.95
CA ARG A 21 7.00 8.30 0.18
C ARG A 21 5.52 8.34 -0.21
N GLY A 22 4.84 7.21 -0.07
CA GLY A 22 3.41 7.07 -0.36
C GLY A 22 3.09 6.72 -1.82
N ALA A 23 4.09 6.63 -2.70
CA ALA A 23 3.91 6.16 -4.07
C ALA A 23 4.36 4.70 -4.20
N TYR A 24 3.42 3.83 -4.56
CA TYR A 24 3.66 2.40 -4.77
C TYR A 24 3.18 1.99 -6.16
N ALA A 25 3.90 1.08 -6.81
CA ALA A 25 3.56 0.57 -8.13
C ALA A 25 3.83 -0.93 -8.23
N ALA A 26 3.00 -1.66 -8.98
CA ALA A 26 3.12 -3.10 -9.16
C ALA A 26 2.56 -3.54 -10.53
N GLY A 27 3.06 -4.67 -11.03
CA GLY A 27 2.62 -5.27 -12.30
C GLY A 27 3.30 -4.66 -13.53
N GLU A 28 2.62 -4.72 -14.68
CA GLU A 28 3.18 -4.31 -15.99
C GLU A 28 3.59 -2.84 -16.08
N VAL A 29 3.07 -1.98 -15.19
CA VAL A 29 3.49 -0.57 -15.09
C VAL A 29 4.93 -0.44 -14.58
N VAL A 30 5.44 -1.47 -13.91
CA VAL A 30 6.78 -1.48 -13.32
C VAL A 30 7.80 -1.99 -14.33
N GLY A 31 8.88 -1.24 -14.48
CA GLY A 31 10.01 -1.59 -15.33
C GLY A 31 11.14 -2.26 -14.55
N GLY A 32 12.01 -2.98 -15.26
CA GLY A 32 13.26 -3.52 -14.71
C GLY A 32 13.18 -4.97 -14.19
N ILE A 33 12.01 -5.47 -13.80
CA ILE A 33 11.86 -6.83 -13.22
C ILE A 33 12.23 -7.93 -14.23
N HIS A 34 11.96 -7.71 -15.51
CA HIS A 34 12.20 -8.68 -16.59
C HIS A 34 13.39 -8.33 -17.49
N GLY A 35 14.17 -7.30 -17.15
CA GLY A 35 15.31 -6.86 -17.95
C GLY A 35 14.98 -6.66 -19.45
N GLY A 36 15.83 -7.20 -20.32
CA GLY A 36 15.73 -7.09 -21.77
C GLY A 36 14.62 -7.96 -22.41
N ASN A 37 14.19 -9.05 -21.77
CA ASN A 37 13.23 -9.99 -22.35
C ASN A 37 12.32 -10.62 -21.29
N ARG A 38 11.00 -10.52 -21.46
CA ARG A 38 10.02 -11.17 -20.58
C ARG A 38 9.87 -12.64 -20.95
N ILE A 39 10.11 -13.54 -20.00
CA ILE A 39 9.80 -14.96 -20.15
C ILE A 39 8.30 -15.18 -19.93
N GLY A 40 7.66 -15.92 -20.84
CA GLY A 40 6.22 -16.22 -20.78
C GLY A 40 5.84 -16.89 -19.46
N GLY A 41 4.79 -16.39 -18.81
CA GLY A 41 4.31 -16.90 -17.52
C GLY A 41 4.72 -16.05 -16.30
N ASN A 42 5.82 -15.30 -16.37
CA ASN A 42 6.29 -14.50 -15.24
C ASN A 42 5.40 -13.28 -14.96
N ALA A 43 4.71 -12.73 -15.97
CA ALA A 43 3.82 -11.58 -15.80
C ALA A 43 2.71 -11.82 -14.76
N VAL A 44 2.18 -13.05 -14.70
CA VAL A 44 1.09 -13.40 -13.77
C VAL A 44 1.63 -13.48 -12.33
N ALA A 45 2.79 -14.10 -12.15
CA ALA A 45 3.45 -14.17 -10.85
C ALA A 45 3.83 -12.77 -10.34
N ASP A 46 4.33 -11.91 -11.23
CA ASP A 46 4.72 -10.54 -10.91
C ASP A 46 3.55 -9.70 -10.40
N ILE A 47 2.42 -9.71 -11.09
CA ILE A 47 1.25 -8.92 -10.70
C ILE A 47 0.73 -9.37 -9.32
N ILE A 48 0.70 -10.68 -9.06
CA ILE A 48 0.20 -11.21 -7.79
C ILE A 48 1.17 -10.86 -6.65
N ILE A 49 2.45 -11.18 -6.79
CA ILE A 49 3.44 -11.02 -5.71
C ILE A 49 3.67 -9.53 -5.42
N PHE A 50 4.03 -8.74 -6.44
CA PHE A 50 4.31 -7.32 -6.25
C PHE A 50 3.03 -6.53 -5.95
N GLY A 51 1.88 -6.94 -6.48
CA GLY A 51 0.59 -6.32 -6.16
C GLY A 51 0.21 -6.48 -4.69
N THR A 52 0.30 -7.70 -4.16
CA THR A 52 0.07 -7.96 -2.73
C THR A 52 1.08 -7.22 -1.86
N LEU A 53 2.35 -7.22 -2.24
CA LEU A 53 3.40 -6.51 -1.50
C LEU A 53 3.16 -4.99 -1.45
N ALA A 54 2.93 -4.36 -2.60
CA ALA A 54 2.65 -2.93 -2.71
C ALA A 54 1.41 -2.54 -1.89
N GLY A 55 0.36 -3.37 -1.92
CA GLY A 55 -0.85 -3.16 -1.11
C GLY A 55 -0.58 -3.20 0.40
N HIS A 56 0.19 -4.18 0.87
CA HIS A 56 0.56 -4.25 2.29
C HIS A 56 1.42 -3.07 2.74
N GLN A 57 2.37 -2.64 1.92
CA GLN A 57 3.22 -1.50 2.25
C GLN A 57 2.45 -0.18 2.22
N ALA A 58 1.56 0.01 1.23
CA ALA A 58 0.65 1.14 1.19
C ALA A 58 -0.24 1.21 2.44
N ALA A 59 -0.80 0.08 2.88
CA ALA A 59 -1.62 0.02 4.09
C ALA A 59 -0.81 0.36 5.36
N LYS A 60 0.40 -0.19 5.51
CA LYS A 60 1.31 0.13 6.63
C LYS A 60 1.70 1.61 6.64
N THR A 61 2.01 2.16 5.48
CA THR A 61 2.39 3.57 5.33
C THR A 61 1.21 4.49 5.61
N CYS A 62 0.00 4.16 5.15
CA CYS A 62 -1.21 4.89 5.48
C CYS A 62 -1.45 4.93 6.99
N GLN A 63 -1.33 3.79 7.70
CA GLN A 63 -1.45 3.77 9.16
C GLN A 63 -0.41 4.66 9.86
N ARG A 64 0.84 4.66 9.39
CA ARG A 64 1.89 5.56 9.94
C ARG A 64 1.60 7.03 9.67
N ILE A 65 1.14 7.36 8.47
CA ILE A 65 0.83 8.74 8.06
C ILE A 65 -0.39 9.24 8.83
N THR A 66 -1.50 8.48 8.87
CA THR A 66 -2.72 8.84 9.60
C THR A 66 -2.50 8.93 11.11
N CYS A 67 -1.60 8.13 11.70
CA CYS A 67 -1.27 8.24 13.11
C CYS A 67 -0.47 9.52 13.42
N ASN A 68 0.37 9.99 12.48
CA ASN A 68 1.11 11.25 12.63
C ASN A 68 0.33 12.49 12.21
N LEU A 69 -0.70 12.34 11.37
CA LEU A 69 -1.52 13.44 10.86
C LEU A 69 -2.87 13.55 11.53
N ALA A 70 -3.25 12.68 12.48
CA ALA A 70 -4.44 12.89 13.27
C ALA A 70 -4.27 14.17 14.10
N PRO A 71 -4.85 15.32 13.67
CA PRO A 71 -4.97 16.42 14.59
C PRO A 71 -6.00 15.96 15.62
N ALA A 72 -5.84 16.35 16.88
CA ALA A 72 -6.93 16.27 17.81
C ALA A 72 -8.15 17.00 17.20
N GLY A 73 -9.20 16.30 16.75
CA GLY A 73 -10.44 17.01 16.40
C GLY A 73 -11.42 16.46 15.37
N LEU A 74 -11.23 15.31 14.70
CA LEU A 74 -12.32 14.73 13.90
C LEU A 74 -12.77 13.36 14.43
N ALA A 75 -13.23 13.40 15.69
CA ALA A 75 -14.11 12.38 16.22
C ALA A 75 -15.50 12.55 15.57
N LEU A 76 -15.74 11.94 14.40
CA LEU A 76 -17.10 11.45 14.15
C LEU A 76 -17.32 10.24 15.04
N SER A 77 -17.59 10.51 16.32
CA SER A 77 -18.19 9.52 17.20
C SER A 77 -19.68 9.44 16.85
N PRO A 78 -20.22 8.28 16.42
CA PRO A 78 -21.66 8.08 16.50
C PRO A 78 -22.08 8.20 17.98
N PRO A 79 -23.22 8.87 18.28
CA PRO A 79 -23.69 8.97 19.66
C PRO A 79 -24.20 7.60 20.11
N GLY A 80 -23.43 6.88 20.95
CA GLY A 80 -23.98 5.75 21.70
C GLY A 80 -23.12 4.50 21.95
N LEU A 81 -21.81 4.47 21.66
CA LEU A 81 -21.00 3.28 21.96
C LEU A 81 -20.11 3.46 23.22
N PRO A 82 -20.19 2.52 24.19
CA PRO A 82 -19.46 2.60 25.45
C PRO A 82 -17.96 2.45 25.23
N LEU A 83 -17.21 3.30 25.94
CA LEU A 83 -15.75 3.42 26.03
C LEU A 83 -15.07 2.09 26.39
N LEU A 84 -14.84 1.22 25.42
CA LEU A 84 -13.96 0.06 25.61
C LEU A 84 -12.91 -0.08 24.51
N ARG A 85 -11.67 0.18 24.96
CA ARG A 85 -10.40 -0.37 24.49
C ARG A 85 -9.94 0.02 23.08
N ARG A 86 -9.09 1.05 23.13
CA ARG A 86 -8.01 1.41 22.20
C ARG A 86 -8.48 1.77 20.80
N ALA A 87 -8.17 3.01 20.43
CA ALA A 87 -8.09 3.49 19.07
C ALA A 87 -7.35 2.48 18.18
N ARG A 88 -8.09 1.54 17.59
CA ARG A 88 -7.71 0.90 16.35
C ARG A 88 -8.06 1.90 15.28
N CYS A 89 -7.05 2.28 14.51
CA CYS A 89 -7.16 3.21 13.39
C CYS A 89 -8.47 2.97 12.62
N PRO A 90 -9.17 4.04 12.20
CA PRO A 90 -10.46 3.91 11.50
C PRO A 90 -10.36 3.17 10.15
N ILE A 91 -9.16 2.86 9.67
CA ILE A 91 -8.93 2.11 8.43
C ILE A 91 -9.33 0.63 8.56
N THR A 92 -9.26 0.03 9.75
CA THR A 92 -9.67 -1.39 9.92
C THR A 92 -11.19 -1.58 9.81
N ALA A 93 -11.99 -0.52 9.85
CA ALA A 93 -13.45 -0.62 9.74
C ALA A 93 -13.95 -0.84 8.30
N SER A 94 -13.15 -0.51 7.27
CA SER A 94 -13.62 -0.56 5.88
C SER A 94 -13.28 -1.85 5.12
N ILE A 95 -12.48 -2.76 5.70
CA ILE A 95 -12.11 -4.05 5.08
C ILE A 95 -12.67 -5.24 5.89
N ALA A 96 -13.50 -4.96 6.89
CA ALA A 96 -14.28 -6.00 7.54
C ALA A 96 -15.41 -6.44 6.59
N THR A 97 -15.07 -7.31 5.62
CA THR A 97 -16.06 -8.17 4.99
C THR A 97 -16.79 -8.92 6.11
N PRO A 98 -18.13 -8.89 6.16
CA PRO A 98 -18.86 -9.65 7.17
C PRO A 98 -18.54 -11.15 6.99
N PRO A 99 -18.26 -11.91 8.06
CA PRO A 99 -18.41 -13.36 7.96
C PRO A 99 -19.89 -13.67 7.73
N CYS A 100 -20.15 -14.68 6.91
CA CYS A 100 -21.47 -15.26 6.67
C CYS A 100 -22.27 -15.47 7.97
#